data_AF-A0AAD4GYC1-F1
#
_entry.id   AF-A0AAD4GYC1-F1
#
_cell.length_a   1.000
_cell.length_b   1.000
_cell.length_c   1.000
_cell.angle_alpha   90.00
_cell.angle_beta   90.00
_cell.angle_gamma   90.00
#
_symmetry.space_group_name_H-M   'P 1'
#
loop_
_entity.id
_entity.type
_entity.pdbx_description
1 polymer ?
#
loop_
_entity_poly.entity_id
_entity_poly.type
_entity_poly.pdbx_seq_one_letter_code
_entity_poly.pdbx_strand_id
1 'polypeptide(L)'
;MATDPSLQDPLLALRRAIAAGNLPTPTTSSDLSDQNATEDLAKATHLFFRDPLPQAIPLNAPTRFVSASSDSAVDLRSIFFAWQMKDVAIPEYIASAQELNETLTQKDRKEGEAEEKVQNLVFVERLDLITWLEGASDESEYIKPLEGAVAVAASAAAQAQASANIASGAVGGVSAVPSGAAGAVVPAAGAQQGRTAKVIDPRLQEIYNGERKMGDRNSVLRGIKPTDFSHVRKTAETFLGRNRSRTGQYPAGVKPGSKPQSMIPAPSAGLSQSRKGSSKTQDPIILLSPSASSLIRMSNVRSFLQDGVFVPPDHPTLATPGSNILYISRPLRALSDPSNPSARTIGSQVSSRKPTRFILVDSTSNFRPDYWNRLVAVFTTGQTWQFKSYKWSSPPELFKHATGIYTGWRGEEIPREVRGWGRGVQSFAVERWDEKGGVQGSGRWRDREVVEGIWTAIEEGMRLRGWGSK
;
A
#
# COMPACT_ATOMS: atom_id res chain seq x y z
N MET A 1 -23.57 -34.40 2.40
CA MET A 1 -22.24 -33.78 2.31
C MET A 1 -22.45 -32.29 2.13
N ALA A 2 -22.11 -31.48 3.12
CA ALA A 2 -22.17 -30.03 2.97
C ALA A 2 -21.03 -29.62 2.03
N THR A 3 -21.36 -29.08 0.86
CA THR A 3 -20.40 -28.48 -0.08
C THR A 3 -19.79 -27.26 0.57
N ASP A 4 -18.46 -27.15 0.56
CA ASP A 4 -17.74 -25.99 1.11
C ASP A 4 -18.20 -24.70 0.40
N PRO A 5 -18.77 -23.72 1.12
CA PRO A 5 -19.30 -22.49 0.52
C PRO A 5 -18.21 -21.66 -0.20
N SER A 6 -16.93 -21.84 0.17
CA SER A 6 -15.82 -21.19 -0.52
C SER A 6 -15.62 -21.71 -1.94
N LEU A 7 -16.04 -22.95 -2.24
CA LEU A 7 -15.92 -23.57 -3.56
C LEU A 7 -16.95 -23.02 -4.54
N GLN A 8 -18.16 -22.70 -4.05
CA GLN A 8 -19.29 -22.20 -4.86
C GLN A 8 -19.28 -20.69 -5.07
N ASP A 9 -18.49 -19.93 -4.30
CA ASP A 9 -18.41 -18.47 -4.45
C ASP A 9 -17.83 -18.07 -5.83
N PRO A 10 -18.57 -17.29 -6.64
CA PRO A 10 -18.14 -16.93 -7.99
C PRO A 10 -16.80 -16.18 -8.05
N LEU A 11 -16.53 -15.30 -7.07
CA LEU A 11 -15.29 -14.53 -7.02
C LEU A 11 -14.10 -15.40 -6.67
N LEU A 12 -14.24 -16.27 -5.68
CA LEU A 12 -13.19 -17.22 -5.32
C LEU A 12 -12.94 -18.23 -6.44
N ALA A 13 -13.98 -18.65 -7.18
CA ALA A 13 -13.84 -19.49 -8.36
C ALA A 13 -13.02 -18.80 -9.46
N LEU A 14 -13.36 -17.55 -9.78
CA LEU A 14 -12.63 -16.74 -10.77
C LEU A 14 -11.18 -16.47 -10.34
N ARG A 15 -10.96 -16.09 -9.09
CA ARG A 15 -9.62 -15.86 -8.54
C ARG A 15 -8.75 -17.12 -8.60
N ARG A 16 -9.31 -18.29 -8.28
CA ARG A 16 -8.61 -19.58 -8.38
C ARG A 16 -8.24 -19.92 -9.83
N ALA A 17 -9.17 -19.73 -10.77
CA ALA A 17 -8.95 -19.97 -12.19
C ALA A 17 -7.84 -19.07 -12.76
N ILE A 18 -7.85 -17.78 -12.38
CA ILE A 18 -6.80 -16.81 -12.74
C ILE A 18 -5.44 -17.23 -12.17
N ALA A 19 -5.38 -17.57 -10.88
CA ALA A 19 -4.15 -17.97 -10.22
C ALA A 19 -3.54 -19.26 -10.81
N ALA A 20 -4.40 -20.18 -11.28
CA ALA A 20 -3.99 -21.40 -11.97
C ALA A 20 -3.53 -21.17 -13.42
N GLY A 21 -3.79 -19.99 -14.00
CA GLY A 21 -3.57 -19.71 -15.42
C GLY A 21 -4.58 -20.38 -16.35
N ASN A 22 -5.63 -21.00 -15.80
CA ASN A 22 -6.68 -21.69 -16.54
C ASN A 22 -7.95 -20.84 -16.52
N LEU A 23 -8.01 -19.85 -17.42
CA LEU A 23 -9.16 -18.94 -17.48
C LEU A 23 -10.46 -19.68 -17.77
N PRO A 24 -11.57 -19.28 -17.13
CA PRO A 24 -12.85 -19.92 -17.36
C PRO A 24 -13.41 -19.56 -18.74
N THR A 25 -14.20 -20.45 -19.31
CA THR A 25 -14.72 -20.34 -20.68
C THR A 25 -16.19 -19.89 -20.65
N PRO A 26 -16.58 -18.82 -21.35
CA PRO A 26 -17.99 -18.46 -21.50
C PRO A 26 -18.74 -19.54 -22.30
N THR A 27 -19.91 -19.95 -21.83
CA THR A 27 -20.75 -20.98 -22.47
C THR A 27 -22.20 -20.53 -22.60
N THR A 28 -22.92 -21.08 -23.59
CA THR A 28 -24.36 -20.84 -23.78
C THR A 28 -25.25 -21.83 -23.00
N SER A 29 -24.65 -22.86 -22.40
CA SER A 29 -25.33 -23.91 -21.63
C SER A 29 -24.76 -24.03 -20.21
N SER A 30 -25.56 -24.58 -19.29
CA SER A 30 -25.17 -24.96 -17.93
C SER A 30 -24.45 -26.30 -17.84
N ASP A 31 -24.21 -26.97 -18.98
CA ASP A 31 -23.48 -28.23 -19.04
C ASP A 31 -22.04 -28.07 -18.50
N LEU A 32 -21.54 -29.10 -17.81
CA LEU A 32 -20.18 -29.14 -17.26
C LEU A 32 -19.14 -29.48 -18.35
N SER A 33 -19.22 -28.79 -19.48
CA SER A 33 -18.47 -29.06 -20.70
C SER A 33 -18.19 -27.77 -21.48
N ASP A 34 -17.10 -27.77 -22.24
CA ASP A 34 -16.69 -26.68 -23.14
C ASP A 34 -17.32 -26.79 -24.55
N GLN A 35 -18.16 -27.80 -24.82
CA GLN A 35 -18.78 -28.00 -26.14
C GLN A 35 -19.64 -26.82 -26.61
N ASN A 36 -20.22 -26.07 -25.67
CA ASN A 36 -21.07 -24.91 -25.95
C ASN A 36 -20.33 -23.58 -25.71
N ALA A 37 -18.99 -23.57 -25.86
CA ALA A 37 -18.17 -22.38 -25.68
C ALA A 37 -18.49 -21.29 -26.71
N THR A 38 -18.42 -20.04 -26.28
CA THR A 38 -18.60 -18.86 -27.12
C THR A 38 -17.59 -17.77 -26.74
N GLU A 39 -17.11 -17.03 -27.74
CA GLU A 39 -16.28 -15.84 -27.52
C GLU A 39 -17.13 -14.58 -27.28
N ASP A 40 -18.41 -14.64 -27.66
CA ASP A 40 -19.36 -13.54 -27.53
C ASP A 40 -20.03 -13.57 -26.14
N LEU A 41 -19.64 -12.62 -25.30
CA LEU A 41 -20.15 -12.48 -23.93
C LEU A 41 -21.64 -12.09 -23.91
N ALA A 42 -22.19 -11.51 -24.99
CA ALA A 42 -23.62 -11.21 -25.09
C ALA A 42 -24.48 -12.47 -25.30
N LYS A 43 -23.91 -13.50 -25.95
CA LYS A 43 -24.55 -14.80 -26.14
C LYS A 43 -24.36 -15.75 -24.96
N ALA A 44 -23.27 -15.58 -24.21
CA ALA A 44 -22.96 -16.42 -23.07
C ALA A 44 -23.99 -16.28 -21.93
N THR A 45 -24.34 -17.42 -21.33
CA THR A 45 -25.24 -17.51 -20.16
C THR A 45 -24.50 -17.95 -18.91
N HIS A 46 -23.45 -18.76 -19.05
CA HIS A 46 -22.66 -19.30 -17.95
C HIS A 46 -21.15 -19.09 -18.18
N LEU A 47 -20.40 -19.19 -17.10
CA LEU A 47 -18.94 -19.26 -17.08
C LEU A 47 -18.53 -20.65 -16.60
N PHE A 48 -17.86 -21.42 -17.46
CA PHE A 48 -17.41 -22.78 -17.18
C PHE A 48 -15.99 -22.77 -16.60
N PHE A 49 -15.83 -23.36 -15.43
CA PHE A 49 -14.57 -23.55 -14.72
C PHE A 49 -14.20 -25.04 -14.76
N ARG A 50 -12.95 -25.36 -15.08
CA ARG A 50 -12.45 -26.73 -15.11
C ARG A 50 -11.87 -27.19 -13.77
N ASP A 51 -11.13 -26.31 -13.10
CA ASP A 51 -10.38 -26.60 -11.88
C ASP A 51 -10.92 -25.81 -10.67
N PRO A 52 -10.87 -26.35 -9.45
CA PRO A 52 -10.44 -27.71 -9.08
C PRO A 52 -11.50 -28.80 -9.36
N LEU A 53 -12.74 -28.41 -9.64
CA LEU A 53 -13.84 -29.28 -10.03
C LEU A 53 -14.63 -28.60 -11.16
N PRO A 54 -15.10 -29.34 -12.18
CA PRO A 54 -15.94 -28.78 -13.23
C PRO A 54 -17.20 -28.14 -12.64
N GLN A 55 -17.40 -26.85 -12.90
CA GLN A 55 -18.58 -26.10 -12.48
C GLN A 55 -18.97 -25.05 -13.53
N ALA A 56 -20.27 -24.87 -13.75
CA ALA A 56 -20.81 -23.81 -14.60
C ALA A 56 -21.58 -22.82 -13.72
N ILE A 57 -21.11 -21.57 -13.65
CA ILE A 57 -21.74 -20.53 -12.82
C ILE A 57 -22.48 -19.55 -13.74
N PRO A 58 -23.76 -19.22 -13.47
CA PRO A 58 -24.50 -18.23 -14.26
C PRO A 58 -23.81 -16.87 -14.28
N LEU A 59 -23.76 -16.23 -15.44
CA LEU A 59 -23.12 -14.91 -15.60
C LEU A 59 -23.87 -13.79 -14.87
N ASN A 60 -25.19 -13.93 -14.68
CA ASN A 60 -26.01 -13.00 -13.90
C ASN A 60 -25.94 -13.26 -12.39
N ALA A 61 -25.16 -14.25 -11.93
CA ALA A 61 -25.03 -14.55 -10.51
C ALA A 61 -24.44 -13.35 -9.76
N PRO A 62 -25.09 -12.86 -8.68
CA PRO A 62 -24.57 -11.76 -7.90
C PRO A 62 -23.28 -12.20 -7.19
N THR A 63 -22.28 -11.33 -7.19
CA THR A 63 -21.03 -11.58 -6.47
C THR A 63 -20.99 -10.85 -5.13
N ARG A 64 -19.99 -11.14 -4.30
CA ARG A 64 -19.75 -10.40 -3.06
C ARG A 64 -19.11 -9.02 -3.29
N PHE A 65 -18.72 -8.70 -4.53
CA PHE A 65 -18.19 -7.39 -4.89
C PHE A 65 -19.35 -6.40 -5.02
N VAL A 66 -19.33 -5.34 -4.23
CA VAL A 66 -20.38 -4.31 -4.19
C VAL A 66 -19.81 -3.02 -4.73
N SER A 67 -20.41 -2.48 -5.79
CA SER A 67 -20.02 -1.17 -6.30
C SER A 67 -20.55 -0.10 -5.35
N ALA A 68 -19.68 0.80 -4.91
CA ALA A 68 -20.05 1.96 -4.11
C ALA A 68 -20.89 2.96 -4.91
N SER A 69 -20.81 2.93 -6.24
CA SER A 69 -21.59 3.80 -7.12
C SER A 69 -23.08 3.43 -7.21
N SER A 70 -23.40 2.14 -7.16
CA SER A 70 -24.77 1.62 -7.29
C SER A 70 -25.33 1.03 -5.99
N ASP A 71 -24.49 0.89 -4.96
CA ASP A 71 -24.78 0.20 -3.70
C ASP A 71 -25.38 -1.20 -3.91
N SER A 72 -24.98 -1.87 -5.00
CA SER A 72 -25.51 -3.16 -5.41
C SER A 72 -24.40 -4.16 -5.67
N ALA A 73 -24.70 -5.45 -5.45
CA ALA A 73 -23.83 -6.54 -5.85
C ALA A 73 -23.60 -6.50 -7.36
N VAL A 74 -22.34 -6.54 -7.76
CA VAL A 74 -21.93 -6.62 -9.16
C VAL A 74 -22.05 -8.08 -9.60
N ASP A 75 -22.61 -8.33 -10.78
CA ASP A 75 -22.79 -9.68 -11.30
C ASP A 75 -21.49 -10.27 -11.88
N LEU A 76 -21.44 -11.60 -12.01
CA LEU A 76 -20.25 -12.28 -12.51
C LEU A 76 -19.86 -11.83 -13.93
N ARG A 77 -20.84 -11.49 -14.77
CA ARG A 77 -20.62 -10.97 -16.13
C ARG A 77 -19.78 -9.70 -16.10
N SER A 78 -20.15 -8.74 -15.26
CA SER A 78 -19.42 -7.47 -15.16
C SER A 78 -18.02 -7.65 -14.59
N ILE A 79 -17.87 -8.53 -13.60
CA ILE A 79 -16.56 -8.87 -13.03
C ILE A 79 -15.64 -9.52 -14.08
N PHE A 80 -16.15 -10.50 -14.83
CA PHE A 80 -15.39 -11.19 -15.86
C PHE A 80 -15.05 -10.27 -17.04
N PHE A 81 -15.97 -9.41 -17.46
CA PHE A 81 -15.73 -8.39 -18.47
C PHE A 81 -14.61 -7.42 -18.04
N ALA A 82 -14.66 -6.93 -16.80
CA ALA A 82 -13.62 -6.05 -16.25
C ALA A 82 -12.24 -6.73 -16.24
N TRP A 83 -12.20 -8.03 -15.99
CA TRP A 83 -10.97 -8.84 -16.06
C TRP A 83 -10.45 -9.00 -17.49
N GLN A 84 -11.31 -9.36 -18.45
CA GLN A 84 -10.92 -9.49 -19.86
C GLN A 84 -10.35 -8.18 -20.41
N MET A 85 -10.95 -7.06 -20.00
CA MET A 85 -10.58 -5.73 -20.45
C MET A 85 -9.54 -5.07 -19.53
N LYS A 86 -8.84 -5.78 -18.64
CA LYS A 86 -7.93 -5.18 -17.65
C LYS A 86 -6.78 -4.36 -18.26
N ASP A 87 -6.30 -4.76 -19.44
CA ASP A 87 -5.13 -4.16 -20.10
C ASP A 87 -5.47 -3.00 -21.05
N VAL A 88 -6.77 -2.74 -21.31
CA VAL A 88 -7.19 -1.63 -22.18
C VAL A 88 -7.28 -0.31 -21.41
N ALA A 89 -7.17 0.80 -22.16
CA ALA A 89 -7.30 2.13 -21.59
C ALA A 89 -8.73 2.39 -21.09
N ILE A 90 -8.87 3.26 -20.08
CA ILE A 90 -10.18 3.56 -19.46
C ILE A 90 -11.23 4.01 -20.51
N PRO A 91 -10.92 4.90 -21.47
CA PRO A 91 -11.91 5.29 -22.48
C PRO A 91 -12.38 4.11 -23.35
N GLU A 92 -11.47 3.19 -23.70
CA GLU A 92 -11.79 2.00 -24.48
C GLU A 92 -12.63 1.01 -23.67
N TYR A 93 -12.30 0.80 -22.39
CA TYR A 93 -13.12 -0.01 -21.48
C TYR A 93 -14.56 0.51 -21.38
N ILE A 94 -14.74 1.82 -21.22
CA ILE A 94 -16.07 2.44 -21.15
C ILE A 94 -16.82 2.25 -22.48
N ALA A 95 -16.16 2.47 -23.61
CA ALA A 95 -16.76 2.28 -24.93
C ALA A 95 -17.19 0.83 -25.17
N SER A 96 -16.33 -0.15 -24.86
CA SER A 96 -16.67 -1.58 -25.00
C SER A 96 -17.77 -2.02 -24.04
N ALA A 97 -17.86 -1.44 -22.84
CA ALA A 97 -18.97 -1.71 -21.92
C ALA A 97 -20.30 -1.20 -22.49
N GLN A 98 -20.29 -0.03 -23.15
CA GLN A 98 -21.47 0.53 -23.82
C GLN A 98 -21.90 -0.34 -25.00
N GLU A 99 -20.97 -0.71 -25.88
CA GLU A 99 -21.23 -1.56 -27.05
C GLU A 99 -21.79 -2.93 -26.65
N LEU A 100 -21.25 -3.54 -25.60
CA LEU A 100 -21.77 -4.80 -25.08
C LEU A 100 -23.19 -4.65 -24.53
N ASN A 101 -23.48 -3.55 -23.83
CA ASN A 101 -24.83 -3.26 -23.33
C ASN A 101 -25.84 -3.00 -24.45
N GLU A 102 -25.43 -2.32 -25.52
CA GLU A 102 -26.26 -2.15 -26.72
C GLU A 102 -26.59 -3.50 -27.37
N THR A 103 -25.60 -4.38 -27.48
CA THR A 103 -25.77 -5.73 -28.02
C THR A 103 -26.70 -6.58 -27.15
N LEU A 104 -26.54 -6.52 -25.83
CA LEU A 104 -27.41 -7.22 -24.88
C LEU A 104 -28.85 -6.71 -24.92
N THR A 105 -29.06 -5.42 -25.18
CA THR A 105 -30.39 -4.81 -25.28
C THR A 105 -31.15 -5.28 -26.53
N GLN A 106 -30.42 -5.56 -27.62
CA GLN A 106 -30.98 -6.03 -28.90
C GLN A 106 -31.31 -7.53 -28.92
N LYS A 107 -30.91 -8.30 -27.92
CA LYS A 107 -31.20 -9.73 -27.80
C LYS A 107 -32.69 -9.95 -27.54
N ASP A 108 -33.33 -10.80 -28.32
CA ASP A 108 -34.74 -11.18 -28.12
C ASP A 108 -34.94 -11.76 -26.72
N ARG A 109 -35.72 -11.05 -25.90
CA ARG A 109 -36.02 -11.42 -24.52
C ARG A 109 -37.23 -12.33 -24.47
N LYS A 110 -37.15 -13.41 -23.68
CA LYS A 110 -38.36 -14.12 -23.23
C LYS A 110 -39.03 -13.28 -22.14
N GLU A 111 -40.34 -13.16 -22.22
CA GLU A 111 -41.15 -12.33 -21.31
C GLU A 111 -40.93 -12.79 -19.85
N GLY A 112 -40.30 -11.94 -19.03
CA GLY A 112 -40.03 -12.22 -17.60
C GLY A 112 -38.55 -12.39 -17.20
N GLU A 113 -37.59 -12.40 -18.13
CA GLU A 113 -36.16 -12.44 -17.79
C GLU A 113 -35.59 -11.04 -17.45
N ALA A 114 -34.76 -10.97 -16.40
CA ALA A 114 -34.11 -9.74 -15.96
C ALA A 114 -33.15 -9.20 -17.03
N GLU A 115 -33.07 -7.87 -17.16
CA GLU A 115 -32.19 -7.25 -18.15
C GLU A 115 -30.72 -7.60 -17.93
N GLU A 116 -30.14 -8.24 -18.94
CA GLU A 116 -28.71 -8.53 -18.99
C GLU A 116 -27.95 -7.25 -19.29
N LYS A 117 -27.08 -6.82 -18.37
CA LYS A 117 -26.21 -5.67 -18.58
C LYS A 117 -24.87 -5.87 -17.89
N VAL A 118 -23.85 -5.23 -18.41
CA VAL A 118 -22.55 -5.07 -17.76
C VAL A 118 -22.48 -3.73 -17.08
N GLN A 119 -22.14 -3.75 -15.79
CA GLN A 119 -21.89 -2.58 -14.99
C GLN A 119 -20.49 -2.03 -15.28
N ASN A 120 -20.44 -0.75 -15.67
CA ASN A 120 -19.19 -0.01 -15.82
C ASN A 120 -18.63 0.33 -14.44
N LEU A 121 -17.49 -0.27 -14.08
CA LEU A 121 -16.84 -0.04 -12.79
C LEU A 121 -16.02 1.25 -12.81
N VAL A 122 -16.14 2.03 -11.74
CA VAL A 122 -15.32 3.24 -11.55
C VAL A 122 -13.85 2.82 -11.40
N PHE A 123 -12.91 3.69 -11.80
CA PHE A 123 -11.48 3.39 -11.81
C PHE A 123 -10.95 2.74 -10.51
N VAL A 124 -11.36 3.25 -9.34
CA VAL A 124 -10.92 2.74 -8.03
C VAL A 124 -11.43 1.32 -7.79
N GLU A 125 -12.72 1.08 -8.06
CA GLU A 125 -13.36 -0.24 -7.93
C GLU A 125 -12.73 -1.25 -8.89
N ARG A 126 -12.50 -0.86 -10.15
CA ARG A 126 -11.88 -1.72 -11.16
C ARG A 126 -10.45 -2.08 -10.78
N LEU A 127 -9.67 -1.11 -10.28
CA LEU A 127 -8.29 -1.35 -9.85
C LEU A 127 -8.22 -2.30 -8.66
N ASP A 128 -9.04 -2.08 -7.65
CA ASP A 128 -9.12 -2.95 -6.46
C ASP A 128 -9.53 -4.38 -6.83
N LEU A 129 -10.59 -4.53 -7.64
CA LEU A 129 -11.04 -5.82 -8.15
C LEU A 129 -9.94 -6.58 -8.88
N ILE A 130 -9.25 -5.94 -9.83
CA ILE A 130 -8.19 -6.57 -10.62
C ILE A 130 -7.03 -6.99 -9.71
N THR A 131 -6.60 -6.12 -8.80
CA THR A 131 -5.52 -6.39 -7.84
C THR A 131 -5.85 -7.59 -6.96
N TRP A 132 -7.11 -7.71 -6.52
CA TRP A 132 -7.58 -8.84 -5.73
C TRP A 132 -7.67 -10.13 -6.57
N LEU A 133 -8.21 -10.07 -7.79
CA LEU A 133 -8.31 -11.22 -8.70
C LEU A 133 -6.94 -11.77 -9.13
N GLU A 134 -5.93 -10.91 -9.31
CA GLU A 134 -4.53 -11.30 -9.58
C GLU A 134 -3.88 -11.98 -8.37
N GLY A 135 -4.46 -11.82 -7.19
CA GLY A 135 -3.88 -12.26 -5.92
C GLY A 135 -2.71 -11.40 -5.44
N ALA A 136 -2.59 -10.17 -5.95
CA ALA A 136 -1.64 -9.18 -5.43
C ALA A 136 -2.08 -8.61 -4.06
N SER A 137 -3.39 -8.69 -3.76
CA SER A 137 -3.96 -8.40 -2.43
C SER A 137 -4.93 -9.51 -2.01
N ASP A 138 -4.95 -9.83 -0.72
CA ASP A 138 -5.97 -10.69 -0.10
C ASP A 138 -7.17 -9.89 0.42
N GLU A 139 -7.04 -8.57 0.52
CA GLU A 139 -8.03 -7.64 1.05
C GLU A 139 -8.60 -6.79 -0.10
N SER A 140 -9.90 -6.49 -0.02
CA SER A 140 -10.62 -5.61 -0.95
C SER A 140 -11.68 -4.85 -0.16
N GLU A 141 -11.75 -3.53 -0.37
CA GLU A 141 -12.73 -2.66 0.31
C GLU A 141 -14.16 -2.89 -0.19
N TYR A 142 -14.31 -3.45 -1.39
CA TYR A 142 -15.59 -3.64 -2.07
C TYR A 142 -16.13 -5.07 -1.96
N ILE A 143 -15.35 -6.02 -1.43
CA ILE A 143 -15.78 -7.43 -1.30
C ILE A 143 -16.31 -7.70 0.11
N LYS A 144 -17.60 -8.02 0.21
CA LYS A 144 -18.21 -8.44 1.48
C LYS A 144 -17.61 -9.77 1.97
N PRO A 145 -17.39 -9.95 3.29
CA PRO A 145 -16.96 -11.23 3.85
C PRO A 145 -17.92 -12.37 3.49
N LEU A 146 -17.39 -13.58 3.31
CA LEU A 146 -18.20 -14.77 3.03
C LEU A 146 -19.16 -15.04 4.20
N GLU A 147 -20.44 -15.26 3.89
CA GLU A 147 -21.46 -15.59 4.89
C GLU A 147 -21.09 -16.94 5.55
N GLY A 148 -20.88 -16.93 6.86
CA GLY A 148 -20.28 -18.03 7.63
C GLY A 148 -18.94 -17.68 8.30
N ALA A 149 -18.12 -16.80 7.72
CA ALA A 149 -16.91 -16.29 8.38
C ALA A 149 -17.24 -15.42 9.61
N VAL A 150 -18.39 -14.76 9.58
CA VAL A 150 -18.92 -13.93 10.68
C VAL A 150 -19.30 -14.77 11.91
N ALA A 151 -19.78 -16.00 11.72
CA ALA A 151 -20.11 -16.91 12.82
C ALA A 151 -18.86 -17.46 13.53
N VAL A 152 -17.75 -17.66 12.79
CA VAL A 152 -16.46 -18.05 13.35
C VAL A 152 -15.79 -16.89 14.10
N ALA A 153 -15.96 -15.65 13.62
CA ALA A 153 -15.51 -14.45 14.32
C ALA A 153 -16.36 -14.17 15.59
N ALA A 154 -17.69 -14.37 15.53
CA ALA A 154 -18.59 -14.20 16.66
C ALA A 154 -18.39 -15.26 17.75
N SER A 155 -18.11 -16.52 17.38
CA SER A 155 -17.78 -17.57 18.35
C SER A 155 -16.44 -17.34 19.04
N ALA A 156 -15.44 -16.82 18.30
CA ALA A 156 -14.16 -16.40 18.86
C ALA A 156 -14.31 -15.21 19.83
N ALA A 157 -15.18 -14.24 19.51
CA ALA A 157 -15.50 -13.12 20.39
C ALA A 157 -16.25 -13.58 21.67
N ALA A 158 -17.20 -14.51 21.53
CA ALA A 158 -17.91 -15.08 22.68
C ALA A 158 -16.99 -15.90 23.61
N GLN A 159 -16.04 -16.65 23.05
CA GLN A 159 -15.00 -17.35 23.83
C GLN A 159 -14.03 -16.39 24.51
N ALA A 160 -13.66 -15.28 23.86
CA ALA A 160 -12.84 -14.23 24.46
C ALA A 160 -13.56 -13.54 25.63
N GLN A 161 -14.87 -13.29 25.51
CA GLN A 161 -15.68 -12.68 26.56
C GLN A 161 -15.89 -13.64 27.75
N ALA A 162 -16.11 -14.93 27.49
CA ALA A 162 -16.16 -15.96 28.53
C ALA A 162 -14.82 -16.07 29.28
N SER A 163 -13.70 -15.97 28.56
CA SER A 163 -12.35 -15.97 29.14
C SER A 163 -12.09 -14.71 29.99
N ALA A 164 -12.60 -13.55 29.57
CA ALA A 164 -12.50 -12.30 30.31
C ALA A 164 -13.33 -12.31 31.61
N ASN A 165 -14.52 -12.94 31.60
CA ASN A 165 -15.38 -13.06 32.79
C ASN A 165 -14.80 -14.01 33.86
N ILE A 166 -14.02 -15.00 33.44
CA ILE A 166 -13.27 -15.88 34.35
C ILE A 166 -12.04 -15.13 34.91
N ALA A 167 -11.36 -14.33 34.08
CA ALA A 167 -10.19 -13.54 34.49
C ALA A 167 -10.54 -12.39 35.48
N SER A 168 -11.75 -11.83 35.40
CA SER A 168 -12.21 -10.77 36.32
C SER A 168 -12.75 -11.31 37.65
N GLY A 169 -12.83 -12.63 37.82
CA GLY A 169 -13.37 -13.26 39.03
C GLY A 169 -14.88 -13.09 39.20
N ALA A 170 -15.60 -12.66 38.16
CA ALA A 170 -17.06 -12.50 38.20
C ALA A 170 -17.80 -13.85 38.33
N VAL A 171 -17.16 -14.96 37.94
CA VAL A 171 -17.68 -16.33 38.11
C VAL A 171 -16.53 -17.29 38.45
N GLY A 172 -16.66 -18.05 39.54
CA GLY A 172 -15.81 -19.21 39.85
C GLY A 172 -14.54 -18.94 40.67
N GLY A 173 -14.66 -18.29 41.84
CA GLY A 173 -13.54 -18.15 42.78
C GLY A 173 -13.14 -19.49 43.45
N VAL A 174 -11.84 -19.80 43.48
CA VAL A 174 -11.28 -20.91 44.27
C VAL A 174 -10.65 -20.39 45.57
N SER A 175 -10.97 -21.05 46.67
CA SER A 175 -10.52 -20.73 48.04
C SER A 175 -9.01 -20.83 48.22
N ALA A 176 -8.44 -19.89 48.98
CA ALA A 176 -7.04 -19.92 49.42
C ALA A 176 -6.87 -20.80 50.67
N VAL A 177 -5.88 -21.71 50.67
CA VAL A 177 -5.27 -22.30 51.89
C VAL A 177 -3.81 -22.74 51.58
N PRO A 178 -2.91 -22.93 52.57
CA PRO A 178 -1.64 -22.20 52.64
C PRO A 178 -0.40 -23.10 52.49
N SER A 179 0.75 -22.41 52.35
CA SER A 179 2.12 -22.92 52.16
C SER A 179 2.60 -24.05 53.08
N GLY A 180 3.40 -24.97 52.51
CA GLY A 180 4.17 -25.98 53.25
C GLY A 180 5.42 -26.50 52.51
N ALA A 181 6.58 -25.93 52.85
CA ALA A 181 7.95 -26.49 52.98
C ALA A 181 8.66 -27.34 51.87
N ALA A 182 9.99 -27.37 52.01
CA ALA A 182 11.03 -27.53 50.99
C ALA A 182 11.78 -28.89 50.96
N GLY A 183 12.56 -29.10 49.88
CA GLY A 183 13.68 -30.07 49.76
C GLY A 183 13.50 -31.12 48.65
N ALA A 184 14.47 -31.59 47.87
CA ALA A 184 15.89 -31.29 47.67
C ALA A 184 16.41 -32.07 46.41
N VAL A 185 17.39 -31.48 45.70
CA VAL A 185 18.48 -32.00 44.80
C VAL A 185 18.43 -33.32 43.96
N VAL A 186 18.94 -33.15 42.73
CA VAL A 186 19.29 -34.00 41.53
C VAL A 186 20.43 -35.05 41.77
N PRO A 187 20.79 -36.07 40.91
CA PRO A 187 21.27 -35.90 39.50
C PRO A 187 21.21 -37.09 38.45
N ALA A 188 21.37 -36.72 37.16
CA ALA A 188 22.10 -37.29 35.99
C ALA A 188 22.07 -38.77 35.50
N ALA A 189 21.81 -38.99 34.18
CA ALA A 189 22.76 -39.50 33.14
C ALA A 189 22.11 -40.31 31.95
N GLY A 190 22.58 -40.10 30.70
CA GLY A 190 22.83 -41.17 29.71
C GLY A 190 21.81 -41.55 28.60
N ALA A 191 22.06 -41.06 27.37
CA ALA A 191 21.95 -41.69 26.02
C ALA A 191 20.77 -42.59 25.53
N GLN A 192 20.07 -42.03 24.52
CA GLN A 192 19.60 -42.58 23.21
C GLN A 192 18.79 -43.89 23.03
N GLN A 193 17.65 -43.69 22.33
CA GLN A 193 16.78 -44.60 21.55
C GLN A 193 15.58 -45.27 22.26
N GLY A 194 14.39 -45.06 21.67
CA GLY A 194 13.11 -45.67 22.06
C GLY A 194 12.22 -44.72 22.87
N ARG A 195 11.11 -44.25 22.30
CA ARG A 195 10.06 -43.52 23.04
C ARG A 195 9.45 -44.45 24.09
N THR A 196 9.93 -44.36 25.32
CA THR A 196 9.16 -44.78 26.51
C THR A 196 8.63 -43.52 27.17
N ALA A 197 7.33 -43.50 27.46
CA ALA A 197 6.71 -42.43 28.23
C ALA A 197 7.39 -42.40 29.60
N LYS A 198 8.22 -41.38 29.85
CA LYS A 198 8.84 -41.19 31.16
C LYS A 198 7.73 -41.04 32.18
N VAL A 199 7.74 -41.87 33.23
CA VAL A 199 6.87 -41.69 34.40
C VAL A 199 7.21 -40.33 35.01
N ILE A 200 6.27 -39.38 34.90
CA ILE A 200 6.44 -38.03 35.42
C ILE A 200 6.13 -38.08 36.92
N ASP A 201 7.02 -37.51 37.74
CA ASP A 201 6.82 -37.40 39.20
C ASP A 201 5.48 -36.66 39.48
N PRO A 202 4.62 -37.17 40.38
CA PRO A 202 3.35 -36.54 40.74
C PRO A 202 3.47 -35.04 41.06
N ARG A 203 4.55 -34.63 41.72
CA ARG A 203 4.78 -33.21 42.06
C ARG A 203 5.13 -32.36 40.84
N LEU A 204 5.85 -32.95 39.87
CA LEU A 204 6.17 -32.28 38.62
C LEU A 204 4.94 -32.16 37.72
N GLN A 205 4.04 -33.13 37.79
CA GLN A 205 2.76 -33.11 37.09
C GLN A 205 1.81 -32.04 37.65
N GLU A 206 1.78 -31.83 38.96
CA GLU A 206 1.08 -30.69 39.58
C GLU A 206 1.65 -29.34 39.12
N ILE A 207 2.98 -29.21 39.03
CA ILE A 207 3.62 -27.99 38.51
C ILE A 207 3.27 -27.76 37.04
N TYR A 208 3.28 -28.80 36.20
CA TYR A 208 2.88 -28.70 34.79
C TYR A 208 1.39 -28.39 34.61
N ASN A 209 0.53 -28.83 35.53
CA ASN A 209 -0.89 -28.46 35.48
C ASN A 209 -1.11 -26.99 35.88
N GLY A 210 -0.23 -26.42 36.70
CA GLY A 210 -0.25 -25.00 37.08
C GLY A 210 0.51 -24.07 36.12
N GLU A 211 1.37 -24.60 35.24
CA GLU A 211 2.22 -23.78 34.36
C GLU A 211 1.43 -23.21 33.18
N ARG A 212 1.54 -21.89 32.95
CA ARG A 212 1.00 -21.23 31.76
C ARG A 212 2.12 -21.06 30.72
N LYS A 213 2.07 -21.82 29.63
CA LYS A 213 3.04 -21.70 28.53
C LYS A 213 2.72 -20.48 27.67
N MET A 214 3.47 -19.40 27.85
CA MET A 214 3.30 -18.15 27.09
C MET A 214 3.92 -18.17 25.68
N GLY A 215 4.64 -19.24 25.33
CA GLY A 215 5.26 -19.44 24.01
C GLY A 215 6.62 -20.14 24.15
N ASP A 216 6.99 -20.93 23.15
CA ASP A 216 8.33 -21.51 23.03
C ASP A 216 9.18 -20.70 22.04
N ARG A 217 10.48 -21.03 21.92
CA ARG A 217 11.38 -20.37 20.97
C ARG A 217 10.86 -20.42 19.53
N ASN A 218 10.11 -21.48 19.18
CA ASN A 218 9.51 -21.61 17.85
C ASN A 218 8.28 -20.71 17.67
N SER A 219 7.45 -20.55 18.70
CA SER A 219 6.31 -19.62 18.73
C SER A 219 6.77 -18.17 18.56
N VAL A 220 7.90 -17.80 19.19
CA VAL A 220 8.52 -16.49 18.99
C VAL A 220 9.04 -16.30 17.56
N LEU A 221 9.62 -17.34 16.95
CA LEU A 221 10.18 -17.26 15.60
C LEU A 221 9.15 -17.33 14.46
N ARG A 222 8.00 -17.97 14.68
CA ARG A 222 6.95 -18.13 13.66
C ARG A 222 5.78 -17.16 13.82
N GLY A 223 5.70 -16.49 14.98
CA GLY A 223 4.54 -15.69 15.35
C GLY A 223 3.29 -16.54 15.59
N ILE A 224 2.20 -15.87 15.96
CA ILE A 224 0.91 -16.51 16.28
C ILE A 224 0.12 -16.97 15.04
N LYS A 225 0.53 -16.55 13.83
CA LYS A 225 -0.12 -16.90 12.56
C LYS A 225 0.85 -17.69 11.67
N PRO A 226 0.46 -18.86 11.14
CA PRO A 226 1.23 -19.54 10.11
C PRO A 226 1.37 -18.62 8.89
N THR A 227 2.54 -17.99 8.74
CA THR A 227 2.80 -17.01 7.68
C THR A 227 3.78 -17.66 6.72
N ASP A 228 3.38 -17.87 5.46
CA ASP A 228 4.24 -18.46 4.43
C ASP A 228 5.04 -17.37 3.71
N PHE A 229 6.36 -17.36 3.94
CA PHE A 229 7.30 -16.43 3.30
C PHE A 229 7.95 -17.00 2.03
N SER A 230 7.41 -18.08 1.45
CA SER A 230 7.95 -18.68 0.22
C SER A 230 8.01 -17.68 -0.94
N HIS A 231 7.09 -16.70 -0.98
CA HIS A 231 7.13 -15.59 -1.93
C HIS A 231 8.38 -14.70 -1.75
N VAL A 232 8.77 -14.41 -0.50
CA VAL A 232 9.99 -13.64 -0.21
C VAL A 232 11.24 -14.38 -0.69
N ARG A 233 11.29 -15.71 -0.52
CA ARG A 233 12.41 -16.53 -1.02
C ARG A 233 12.50 -16.49 -2.55
N LYS A 234 11.37 -16.66 -3.25
CA LYS A 234 11.31 -16.66 -4.71
C LYS A 234 11.69 -15.30 -5.30
N THR A 235 11.25 -14.21 -4.67
CA THR A 235 11.62 -12.84 -5.04
C THR A 235 13.10 -12.57 -4.74
N ALA A 236 13.61 -13.03 -3.59
CA ALA A 236 15.01 -12.88 -3.22
C ALA A 236 15.97 -13.60 -4.17
N GLU A 237 15.60 -14.77 -4.72
CA GLU A 237 16.41 -15.49 -5.73
C GLU A 237 16.68 -14.65 -6.98
N THR A 238 15.73 -13.84 -7.42
CA THR A 238 15.89 -12.93 -8.56
C THR A 238 16.96 -11.86 -8.30
N PHE A 239 17.14 -11.44 -7.04
CA PHE A 239 18.12 -10.43 -6.64
C PHE A 239 19.48 -11.05 -6.20
N LEU A 240 19.48 -12.22 -5.57
CA LEU A 240 20.67 -12.90 -5.04
C LEU A 240 21.30 -13.88 -6.04
N GLY A 241 20.51 -14.45 -6.95
CA GLY A 241 20.99 -15.38 -7.98
C GLY A 241 22.01 -14.77 -8.93
N ARG A 242 22.01 -13.44 -9.05
CA ARG A 242 22.99 -12.68 -9.84
C ARG A 242 24.38 -12.59 -9.18
N ASN A 243 24.50 -12.89 -7.89
CA ASN A 243 25.75 -12.85 -7.13
C ASN A 243 26.35 -14.22 -6.79
N ARG A 244 25.67 -15.33 -7.12
CA ARG A 244 26.20 -16.68 -6.88
C ARG A 244 26.94 -17.30 -8.08
N SER A 245 26.86 -16.67 -9.26
CA SER A 245 27.73 -16.96 -10.41
C SER A 245 28.89 -15.97 -10.49
N ARG A 246 29.81 -16.07 -9.53
CA ARG A 246 31.16 -15.48 -9.62
C ARG A 246 32.16 -16.35 -8.88
N THR A 247 32.22 -17.62 -9.28
CA THR A 247 33.41 -18.44 -9.12
C THR A 247 33.78 -19.00 -10.48
N GLY A 248 34.98 -18.61 -10.93
CA GLY A 248 35.77 -19.06 -12.07
C GLY A 248 35.09 -19.75 -13.26
N GLN A 249 35.02 -19.05 -14.40
CA GLN A 249 35.69 -19.44 -15.66
C GLN A 249 35.24 -18.53 -16.80
N TYR A 250 36.18 -17.75 -17.33
CA TYR A 250 36.02 -17.05 -18.60
C TYR A 250 36.39 -18.01 -19.74
N PRO A 251 35.60 -18.13 -20.81
CA PRO A 251 36.14 -18.51 -22.11
C PRO A 251 36.80 -17.28 -22.75
N ALA A 252 37.92 -17.52 -23.42
CA ALA A 252 38.78 -16.50 -23.97
C ALA A 252 38.19 -15.80 -25.21
N GLY A 253 38.41 -14.48 -25.28
CA GLY A 253 38.55 -13.78 -26.56
C GLY A 253 37.44 -12.83 -26.97
N VAL A 254 37.25 -11.70 -26.27
CA VAL A 254 36.76 -10.46 -26.89
C VAL A 254 37.40 -9.26 -26.18
N LYS A 255 38.05 -8.37 -26.95
CA LYS A 255 38.65 -7.12 -26.47
C LYS A 255 37.57 -6.07 -26.12
N PRO A 256 37.85 -5.09 -25.24
CA PRO A 256 36.86 -4.17 -24.71
C PRO A 256 36.65 -2.94 -25.61
N GLY A 257 35.38 -2.58 -25.84
CA GLY A 257 35.01 -1.22 -26.25
C GLY A 257 34.28 -1.09 -27.58
N SER A 258 32.94 -1.16 -27.54
CA SER A 258 32.05 -0.42 -28.45
C SER A 258 30.60 -0.70 -28.06
N LYS A 259 29.82 0.36 -27.78
CA LYS A 259 28.37 0.28 -27.57
C LYS A 259 27.69 -0.08 -28.90
N PRO A 260 26.67 -0.97 -28.93
CA PRO A 260 25.72 -1.00 -30.03
C PRO A 260 24.43 -0.27 -29.63
N GLN A 261 24.12 0.80 -30.36
CA GLN A 261 22.74 1.23 -30.58
C GLN A 261 22.07 0.20 -31.50
N SER A 262 20.80 -0.11 -31.24
CA SER A 262 19.91 -0.73 -32.21
C SER A 262 18.73 0.20 -32.44
N MET A 263 18.66 0.78 -33.64
CA MET A 263 17.39 1.08 -34.31
C MET A 263 16.66 -0.25 -34.57
N ILE A 264 15.31 -0.30 -34.68
CA ILE A 264 14.44 -0.10 -35.87
C ILE A 264 12.95 -0.06 -35.37
N PRO A 265 11.90 0.09 -36.22
CA PRO A 265 11.29 1.29 -36.80
C PRO A 265 9.90 1.67 -36.21
N ALA A 266 9.45 2.88 -36.52
CA ALA A 266 8.08 3.38 -36.32
C ALA A 266 7.18 3.11 -37.55
N PRO A 267 5.85 3.25 -37.40
CA PRO A 267 5.01 3.96 -38.36
C PRO A 267 4.48 5.27 -37.74
N SER A 268 4.50 6.33 -38.55
CA SER A 268 4.31 7.74 -38.15
C SER A 268 2.88 8.25 -38.32
N ALA A 269 2.42 9.11 -37.39
CA ALA A 269 1.65 10.36 -37.62
C ALA A 269 1.24 10.94 -36.24
N GLY A 270 1.61 12.12 -35.77
CA GLY A 270 2.46 13.17 -36.32
C GLY A 270 2.79 14.25 -35.28
N LEU A 271 3.74 15.10 -35.67
CA LEU A 271 3.98 16.48 -35.22
C LEU A 271 4.86 16.77 -33.98
N SER A 272 6.12 17.05 -34.35
CA SER A 272 7.10 17.98 -33.78
C SER A 272 8.04 17.50 -32.67
N GLN A 273 9.21 17.04 -33.13
CA GLN A 273 10.44 17.03 -32.35
C GLN A 273 11.10 18.42 -32.31
N SER A 274 11.80 18.64 -31.19
CA SER A 274 12.93 19.56 -30.97
C SER A 274 12.65 21.05 -30.84
N ARG A 275 12.73 21.53 -29.58
CA ARG A 275 13.55 22.72 -29.27
C ARG A 275 14.36 22.51 -27.98
N LYS A 276 15.67 22.74 -28.09
CA LYS A 276 16.59 23.09 -27.01
C LYS A 276 15.98 24.21 -26.13
N GLY A 277 16.11 24.07 -24.81
CA GLY A 277 16.16 25.18 -23.88
C GLY A 277 14.82 25.85 -23.52
N SER A 278 13.98 25.17 -22.73
CA SER A 278 13.08 25.87 -21.81
C SER A 278 12.71 24.93 -20.66
N SER A 279 13.07 25.30 -19.43
CA SER A 279 12.53 24.70 -18.21
C SER A 279 11.04 25.05 -18.14
N LYS A 280 10.20 24.31 -18.88
CA LYS A 280 8.76 24.27 -18.57
C LYS A 280 8.66 23.67 -17.18
N THR A 281 8.21 24.49 -16.25
CA THR A 281 8.08 24.24 -14.81
C THR A 281 7.35 22.93 -14.54
N GLN A 282 8.09 21.84 -14.38
CA GLN A 282 7.53 20.58 -13.88
C GLN A 282 7.25 20.74 -12.39
N ASP A 283 6.14 20.20 -11.91
CA ASP A 283 5.73 20.35 -10.50
C ASP A 283 6.83 19.80 -9.58
N PRO A 284 7.36 20.60 -8.63
CA PRO A 284 8.38 20.16 -7.68
C PRO A 284 7.85 19.05 -6.76
N ILE A 285 8.73 18.14 -6.36
CA ILE A 285 8.42 16.97 -5.52
C ILE A 285 9.03 17.15 -4.13
N ILE A 286 8.22 16.95 -3.09
CA ILE A 286 8.63 16.85 -1.70
C ILE A 286 8.44 15.39 -1.26
N LEU A 287 9.51 14.77 -0.79
CA LEU A 287 9.49 13.38 -0.34
C LEU A 287 9.41 13.34 1.18
N LEU A 288 8.38 12.69 1.70
CA LEU A 288 8.17 12.47 3.13
C LEU A 288 8.97 11.25 3.62
N SER A 289 9.23 11.22 4.93
CA SER A 289 9.85 10.04 5.52
C SER A 289 8.83 8.89 5.59
N PRO A 290 9.14 7.69 5.08
CA PRO A 290 8.29 6.51 5.21
C PRO A 290 8.28 5.93 6.64
N SER A 291 9.01 6.55 7.57
CA SER A 291 9.10 6.05 8.95
C SER A 291 7.80 6.26 9.72
N ALA A 292 7.33 5.21 10.39
CA ALA A 292 6.24 5.27 11.36
C ALA A 292 6.57 6.14 12.59
N SER A 293 7.81 6.62 12.75
CA SER A 293 8.19 7.61 13.77
C SER A 293 8.19 9.05 13.27
N SER A 294 7.94 9.29 11.98
CA SER A 294 7.90 10.64 11.42
C SER A 294 6.72 11.43 12.00
N LEU A 295 6.95 12.67 12.40
CA LEU A 295 5.89 13.58 12.85
C LEU A 295 5.02 14.06 11.69
N ILE A 296 5.60 14.20 10.50
CA ILE A 296 4.91 14.61 9.28
C ILE A 296 4.80 13.40 8.36
N ARG A 297 3.58 12.97 8.06
CA ARG A 297 3.23 11.82 7.20
C ARG A 297 2.17 12.22 6.19
N MET A 298 1.79 11.29 5.32
CA MET A 298 0.76 11.57 4.32
C MET A 298 -0.60 11.96 4.92
N SER A 299 -0.95 11.44 6.10
CA SER A 299 -2.22 11.77 6.76
C SER A 299 -2.32 13.21 7.26
N ASN A 300 -1.21 13.82 7.72
CA ASN A 300 -1.23 15.14 8.36
C ASN A 300 -0.45 16.23 7.62
N VAL A 301 0.31 15.90 6.58
CA VAL A 301 1.15 16.89 5.88
C VAL A 301 0.33 18.02 5.27
N ARG A 302 -0.94 17.76 4.89
CA ARG A 302 -1.80 18.79 4.31
C ARG A 302 -2.23 19.80 5.38
N SER A 303 -2.77 19.35 6.51
CA SER A 303 -3.12 20.25 7.62
C SER A 303 -1.90 21.02 8.12
N PHE A 304 -0.73 20.39 8.13
CA PHE A 304 0.50 21.04 8.55
C PHE A 304 1.03 22.06 7.54
N LEU A 305 1.40 21.65 6.33
CA LEU A 305 2.08 22.54 5.35
C LEU A 305 1.13 23.51 4.64
N GLN A 306 -0.16 23.17 4.50
CA GLN A 306 -1.15 24.02 3.85
C GLN A 306 -1.85 24.93 4.86
N ASP A 307 -2.40 24.36 5.93
CA ASP A 307 -3.25 25.08 6.88
C ASP A 307 -2.45 25.68 8.04
N GLY A 308 -1.22 25.20 8.26
CA GLY A 308 -0.32 25.70 9.30
C GLY A 308 -0.62 25.15 10.69
N VAL A 309 -1.28 24.00 10.79
CA VAL A 309 -1.69 23.37 12.05
C VAL A 309 -1.16 21.95 12.12
N PHE A 310 -0.38 21.64 13.15
CA PHE A 310 0.04 20.27 13.38
C PHE A 310 -1.07 19.49 14.09
N VAL A 311 -1.43 18.36 13.49
CA VAL A 311 -2.30 17.34 14.06
C VAL A 311 -1.52 16.01 14.03
N PRO A 312 -1.50 15.20 15.11
CA PRO A 312 -0.81 13.93 15.12
C PRO A 312 -1.23 13.03 13.94
N PRO A 313 -0.29 12.31 13.29
CA PRO A 313 -0.61 11.50 12.10
C PRO A 313 -1.73 10.46 12.30
N ASP A 314 -1.89 9.97 13.52
CA ASP A 314 -2.82 8.90 13.90
C ASP A 314 -4.12 9.45 14.54
N HIS A 315 -4.35 10.76 14.46
CA HIS A 315 -5.52 11.42 15.05
C HIS A 315 -6.79 11.18 14.19
N PRO A 316 -7.96 10.89 14.79
CA PRO A 316 -9.17 10.49 14.06
C PRO A 316 -9.78 11.58 13.18
N THR A 317 -9.43 12.85 13.39
CA THR A 317 -9.92 13.96 12.55
C THR A 317 -9.19 14.07 11.22
N LEU A 318 -8.11 13.31 11.02
CA LEU A 318 -7.39 13.29 9.75
C LEU A 318 -8.00 12.22 8.84
N ALA A 319 -8.23 12.59 7.59
CA ALA A 319 -8.60 11.62 6.57
C ALA A 319 -7.42 10.68 6.29
N THR A 320 -7.67 9.38 6.32
CA THR A 320 -6.70 8.39 5.84
C THR A 320 -6.49 8.62 4.34
N PRO A 321 -5.27 8.94 3.87
CA PRO A 321 -5.05 9.19 2.46
C PRO A 321 -5.13 7.87 1.71
N GLY A 322 -6.13 7.71 0.83
CA GLY A 322 -6.26 6.54 -0.06
C GLY A 322 -5.21 6.47 -1.17
N SER A 323 -4.21 7.37 -1.18
CA SER A 323 -3.13 7.39 -2.16
C SER A 323 -1.83 7.93 -1.57
N ASN A 324 -0.70 7.40 -2.04
CA ASN A 324 0.66 7.83 -1.64
C ASN A 324 1.12 9.13 -2.35
N ILE A 325 0.18 9.88 -2.94
CA ILE A 325 0.47 11.11 -3.69
C ILE A 325 -0.53 12.19 -3.28
N LEU A 326 -0.05 13.30 -2.72
CA LEU A 326 -0.85 14.48 -2.45
C LEU A 326 -0.34 15.70 -3.22
N TYR A 327 -1.19 16.72 -3.35
CA TYR A 327 -0.83 17.98 -3.99
C TYR A 327 -1.09 19.15 -3.05
N ILE A 328 -0.13 20.07 -2.95
CA ILE A 328 -0.32 21.36 -2.26
C ILE A 328 0.05 22.48 -3.21
N SER A 329 -0.70 23.57 -3.19
CA SER A 329 -0.41 24.76 -3.97
C SER A 329 0.09 25.87 -3.06
N ARG A 330 1.24 26.47 -3.38
CA ARG A 330 1.87 27.50 -2.55
C ARG A 330 2.33 28.69 -3.42
N PRO A 331 1.96 29.93 -3.07
CA PRO A 331 2.57 31.10 -3.67
C PRO A 331 4.00 31.25 -3.15
N LEU A 332 4.99 31.23 -4.05
CA LEU A 332 6.41 31.36 -3.70
C LEU A 332 6.74 32.84 -3.52
N ARG A 333 7.27 33.23 -2.34
CA ARG A 333 7.52 34.64 -1.99
C ARG A 333 8.96 35.06 -2.29
N ALA A 334 9.93 34.18 -2.07
CA ALA A 334 11.37 34.47 -2.14
C ALA A 334 11.99 34.40 -3.55
N LEU A 335 11.21 34.04 -4.58
CA LEU A 335 11.63 34.03 -5.98
C LEU A 335 11.33 35.35 -6.71
N SER A 336 10.99 36.40 -5.97
CA SER A 336 10.87 37.76 -6.48
C SER A 336 12.27 38.39 -6.57
N ASP A 337 12.64 38.81 -7.78
CA ASP A 337 13.96 39.36 -8.08
C ASP A 337 14.15 40.73 -7.40
N PRO A 338 15.11 40.89 -6.46
CA PRO A 338 15.38 42.16 -5.81
C PRO A 338 16.04 43.21 -6.72
N SER A 339 16.54 42.81 -7.90
CA SER A 339 17.34 43.66 -8.79
C SER A 339 16.52 44.57 -9.70
N ASN A 340 15.18 44.48 -9.65
CA ASN A 340 14.29 45.39 -10.37
C ASN A 340 13.64 46.42 -9.42
N PRO A 341 14.23 47.61 -9.22
CA PRO A 341 13.74 48.62 -8.28
C PRO A 341 12.39 49.26 -8.68
N SER A 342 11.87 48.99 -9.89
CA SER A 342 10.57 49.49 -10.34
C SER A 342 9.36 48.82 -9.66
N ALA A 343 9.56 47.68 -8.99
CA ALA A 343 8.50 46.92 -8.33
C ALA A 343 8.12 47.40 -6.91
N ARG A 344 8.80 48.44 -6.38
CA ARG A 344 8.49 49.00 -5.05
C ARG A 344 7.64 50.26 -5.09
N THR A 345 7.11 50.62 -6.27
CA THR A 345 6.23 51.78 -6.40
C THR A 345 4.86 51.43 -5.81
N ILE A 346 4.49 52.19 -4.79
CA ILE A 346 3.20 52.17 -4.09
C ILE A 346 2.07 52.15 -5.13
N GLY A 347 1.32 51.04 -5.18
CA GLY A 347 0.05 50.96 -5.92
C GLY A 347 0.08 50.37 -7.34
N SER A 348 0.67 49.19 -7.57
CA SER A 348 0.43 48.44 -8.82
C SER A 348 0.68 46.93 -8.68
N GLN A 349 -0.40 46.16 -8.84
CA GLN A 349 -0.48 44.74 -9.22
C GLN A 349 0.70 43.85 -8.79
N VAL A 350 0.51 43.14 -7.67
CA VAL A 350 1.20 41.87 -7.36
C VAL A 350 1.23 41.06 -8.65
N SER A 351 2.42 40.88 -9.25
CA SER A 351 2.58 40.01 -10.39
C SER A 351 2.13 38.62 -9.95
N SER A 352 0.89 38.26 -10.30
CA SER A 352 0.20 37.06 -9.86
C SER A 352 0.80 35.85 -10.57
N ARG A 353 2.04 35.51 -10.20
CA ARG A 353 2.64 34.23 -10.56
C ARG A 353 1.68 33.14 -10.05
N LYS A 354 1.30 32.24 -10.95
CA LYS A 354 0.46 31.09 -10.62
C LYS A 354 1.07 30.38 -9.41
N PRO A 355 0.26 30.07 -8.36
CA PRO A 355 0.71 29.27 -7.24
C PRO A 355 1.45 28.01 -7.73
N THR A 356 2.61 27.73 -7.16
CA THR A 356 3.40 26.55 -7.55
C THR A 356 2.77 25.32 -6.90
N ARG A 357 2.46 24.31 -7.71
CA ARG A 357 1.91 23.04 -7.25
C ARG A 357 3.05 22.09 -6.89
N PHE A 358 3.10 21.69 -5.63
CA PHE A 358 4.00 20.69 -5.11
C PHE A 358 3.32 19.33 -5.10
N ILE A 359 4.08 18.29 -5.46
CA ILE A 359 3.69 16.89 -5.31
C ILE A 359 4.34 16.37 -4.04
N LEU A 360 3.54 15.79 -3.15
CA LEU A 360 4.01 15.14 -1.94
C LEU A 360 3.88 13.64 -2.11
N VAL A 361 4.90 12.92 -1.70
CA VAL A 361 4.98 11.46 -1.80
C VAL A 361 5.77 10.93 -0.61
N ASP A 362 5.54 9.69 -0.19
CA ASP A 362 6.29 9.04 0.90
C ASP A 362 7.13 7.83 0.44
N SER A 363 6.88 7.33 -0.78
CA SER A 363 7.58 6.20 -1.38
C SER A 363 8.27 6.55 -2.70
N THR A 364 9.38 5.87 -2.97
CA THR A 364 10.15 5.96 -4.22
C THR A 364 9.91 4.78 -5.17
N SER A 365 8.99 3.86 -4.85
CA SER A 365 8.70 2.66 -5.65
C SER A 365 8.40 2.94 -7.13
N ASN A 366 7.75 4.07 -7.41
CA ASN A 366 7.34 4.48 -8.75
C ASN A 366 8.13 5.70 -9.27
N PHE A 367 9.30 5.99 -8.70
CA PHE A 367 10.14 7.12 -9.12
C PHE A 367 10.86 6.81 -10.42
N ARG A 368 10.43 7.48 -11.49
CA ARG A 368 11.16 7.49 -12.76
C ARG A 368 12.47 8.29 -12.61
N PRO A 369 13.53 7.99 -13.39
CA PRO A 369 14.81 8.68 -13.29
C PRO A 369 14.73 10.22 -13.42
N ASP A 370 13.76 10.75 -14.17
CA ASP A 370 13.50 12.17 -14.35
C ASP A 370 12.89 12.84 -13.12
N TYR A 371 12.14 12.11 -12.29
CA TYR A 371 11.50 12.65 -11.08
C TYR A 371 12.50 13.09 -10.03
N TRP A 372 13.67 12.44 -9.98
CA TRP A 372 14.77 12.84 -9.09
C TRP A 372 15.27 14.26 -9.36
N ASN A 373 15.14 14.78 -10.60
CA ASN A 373 15.52 16.15 -10.93
C ASN A 373 14.49 17.18 -10.43
N ARG A 374 13.27 16.71 -10.09
CA ARG A 374 12.17 17.53 -9.57
C ARG A 374 12.14 17.54 -8.04
N LEU A 375 12.96 16.72 -7.39
CA LEU A 375 13.02 16.62 -5.93
C LEU A 375 13.60 17.90 -5.34
N VAL A 376 12.79 18.64 -4.58
CA VAL A 376 13.20 19.90 -3.96
C VAL A 376 13.48 19.76 -2.47
N ALA A 377 12.78 18.85 -1.80
CA ALA A 377 12.95 18.64 -0.36
C ALA A 377 12.70 17.19 0.05
N VAL A 378 13.36 16.76 1.13
CA VAL A 378 13.23 15.45 1.75
C VAL A 378 13.04 15.61 3.24
N PHE A 379 11.91 15.14 3.77
CA PHE A 379 11.70 15.03 5.21
C PHE A 379 12.40 13.76 5.72
N THR A 380 13.08 13.87 6.85
CA THR A 380 13.83 12.77 7.44
C THR A 380 13.67 12.72 8.95
N THR A 381 13.77 11.51 9.51
CA THR A 381 13.83 11.25 10.95
C THR A 381 15.27 11.10 11.47
N GLY A 382 16.28 11.28 10.60
CA GLY A 382 17.68 11.07 10.95
C GLY A 382 18.20 9.65 10.70
N GLN A 383 17.33 8.72 10.31
CA GLN A 383 17.71 7.31 10.14
C GLN A 383 18.18 7.05 8.71
N THR A 384 19.45 6.68 8.54
CA THR A 384 20.09 6.52 7.21
C THR A 384 19.49 5.41 6.35
N TRP A 385 18.82 4.42 6.95
CA TRP A 385 18.14 3.37 6.18
C TRP A 385 17.07 3.93 5.25
N GLN A 386 16.47 5.09 5.59
CA GLN A 386 15.47 5.79 4.79
C GLN A 386 15.95 5.99 3.34
N PHE A 387 17.24 6.27 3.15
CA PHE A 387 17.79 6.67 1.86
C PHE A 387 18.28 5.49 1.01
N LYS A 388 18.23 4.25 1.52
CA LYS A 388 18.79 3.08 0.82
C LYS A 388 18.19 2.83 -0.56
N SER A 389 16.90 3.12 -0.74
CA SER A 389 16.19 2.98 -2.01
C SER A 389 16.24 4.24 -2.88
N TYR A 390 16.90 5.30 -2.42
CA TYR A 390 16.94 6.57 -3.15
C TYR A 390 18.05 6.55 -4.20
N LYS A 391 17.93 7.41 -5.23
CA LYS A 391 18.98 7.59 -6.24
C LYS A 391 20.33 7.98 -5.60
N TRP A 392 20.29 8.85 -4.59
CA TRP A 392 21.43 9.23 -3.77
C TRP A 392 21.24 8.66 -2.37
N SER A 393 21.88 7.53 -2.09
CA SER A 393 21.74 6.81 -0.82
C SER A 393 22.59 7.38 0.31
N SER A 394 23.65 8.11 -0.04
CA SER A 394 24.52 8.81 0.91
C SER A 394 23.90 10.15 1.31
N PRO A 395 23.63 10.44 2.60
CA PRO A 395 23.01 11.70 3.02
C PRO A 395 23.78 12.96 2.55
N PRO A 396 25.12 13.04 2.65
CA PRO A 396 25.86 14.18 2.11
C PRO A 396 25.69 14.42 0.61
N GLU A 397 25.44 13.37 -0.17
CA GLU A 397 25.18 13.48 -1.60
C GLU A 397 23.71 13.87 -1.86
N LEU A 398 22.77 13.21 -1.17
CA LEU A 398 21.35 13.51 -1.24
C LEU A 398 21.05 14.99 -0.96
N PHE A 399 21.63 15.54 0.10
CA PHE A 399 21.39 16.93 0.50
C PHE A 399 22.14 17.97 -0.35
N LYS A 400 23.05 17.53 -1.23
CA LYS A 400 23.53 18.38 -2.34
C LYS A 400 22.49 18.53 -3.43
N HIS A 401 21.51 17.62 -3.54
CA HIS A 401 20.48 17.60 -4.59
C HIS A 401 19.08 18.02 -4.12
N ALA A 402 18.75 17.87 -2.83
CA ALA A 402 17.49 18.32 -2.24
C ALA A 402 17.71 18.96 -0.86
N THR A 403 16.78 19.80 -0.40
CA THR A 403 16.82 20.36 0.96
C THR A 403 16.35 19.32 1.97
N GLY A 404 17.16 18.98 2.97
CA GLY A 404 16.73 18.11 4.06
C GLY A 404 15.92 18.87 5.11
N ILE A 405 14.84 18.25 5.60
CA ILE A 405 13.99 18.79 6.66
C ILE A 405 13.87 17.73 7.76
N TYR A 406 14.27 18.07 8.97
CA TYR A 406 14.00 17.28 10.16
C TYR A 406 12.93 18.00 10.99
N THR A 407 11.88 17.28 11.36
CA THR A 407 10.84 17.80 12.26
C THR A 407 10.83 16.96 13.53
N GLY A 408 11.13 17.58 14.66
CA GLY A 408 11.12 16.96 15.99
C GLY A 408 10.18 17.68 16.96
N TRP A 409 10.08 17.15 18.17
CA TRP A 409 9.34 17.83 19.24
C TRP A 409 10.16 18.97 19.85
N ARG A 410 9.49 20.05 20.24
CA ARG A 410 10.09 21.14 20.99
C ARG A 410 10.57 20.65 22.35
N GLY A 411 11.81 21.01 22.70
CA GLY A 411 12.47 20.57 23.94
C GLY A 411 13.18 19.22 23.83
N GLU A 412 13.00 18.48 22.73
CA GLU A 412 13.78 17.28 22.47
C GLU A 412 15.09 17.60 21.74
N GLU A 413 16.12 16.81 22.04
CA GLU A 413 17.41 16.93 21.38
C GLU A 413 17.36 16.43 19.93
N ILE A 414 17.93 17.23 19.02
CA ILE A 414 18.07 16.82 17.61
C ILE A 414 19.02 15.61 17.54
N PRO A 415 18.67 14.53 16.81
CA PRO A 415 19.53 13.36 16.65
C PRO A 415 20.94 13.74 16.15
N ARG A 416 21.96 13.04 16.66
CA ARG A 416 23.38 13.32 16.33
C ARG A 416 23.65 13.24 14.82
N GLU A 417 23.04 12.28 14.14
CA GLU A 417 23.14 12.11 12.68
C GLU A 417 22.65 13.36 11.93
N VAL A 418 21.50 13.90 12.33
CA VAL A 418 20.91 15.11 11.73
C VAL A 418 21.83 16.31 11.94
N ARG A 419 22.40 16.48 13.14
CA ARG A 419 23.39 17.54 13.40
C ARG A 419 24.65 17.34 12.54
N GLY A 420 25.07 16.09 12.36
CA GLY A 420 26.24 15.71 11.55
C GLY A 420 26.11 16.04 10.07
N TRP A 421 24.89 16.11 9.53
CA TRP A 421 24.64 16.50 8.14
C TRP A 421 24.76 18.02 7.89
N GLY A 422 24.86 18.83 8.94
CA GLY A 422 25.15 20.26 8.86
C GLY A 422 24.11 21.03 8.06
N ARG A 423 24.58 21.96 7.19
CA ARG A 423 23.71 22.86 6.41
C ARG A 423 22.80 22.16 5.41
N GLY A 424 23.03 20.88 5.12
CA GLY A 424 22.19 20.11 4.21
C GLY A 424 20.79 19.81 4.77
N VAL A 425 20.65 19.81 6.10
CA VAL A 425 19.38 19.51 6.78
C VAL A 425 19.02 20.60 7.78
N GLN A 426 17.85 21.20 7.61
CA GLN A 426 17.31 22.16 8.57
C GLN A 426 16.38 21.45 9.56
N SER A 427 16.51 21.83 10.83
CA SER A 427 15.76 21.22 11.93
C SER A 427 14.69 22.17 12.43
N PHE A 428 13.46 21.67 12.54
CA PHE A 428 12.29 22.39 12.99
C PHE A 428 11.66 21.65 14.17
N ALA A 429 11.09 22.42 15.10
CA ALA A 429 10.55 21.88 16.34
C ALA A 429 9.09 22.28 16.52
N VAL A 430 8.21 21.28 16.59
CA VAL A 430 6.77 21.44 16.77
C VAL A 430 6.40 21.15 18.22
N GLU A 431 5.41 21.86 18.76
CA GLU A 431 4.93 21.58 20.11
C GLU A 431 4.12 20.31 20.17
N ARG A 432 4.10 19.64 21.34
CA ARG A 432 3.29 18.44 21.53
C ARG A 432 1.80 18.75 21.41
N TRP A 433 1.05 17.79 20.87
CA TRP A 433 -0.39 17.90 20.75
C TRP A 433 -1.05 17.91 22.13
N ASP A 434 -2.00 18.82 22.32
CA ASP A 434 -2.83 18.90 23.51
C ASP A 434 -4.25 18.46 23.15
N GLU A 435 -4.69 17.31 23.67
CA GLU A 435 -6.03 16.78 23.40
C GLU A 435 -7.15 17.69 23.89
N LYS A 436 -6.92 18.48 24.94
CA LYS A 436 -7.96 19.37 25.51
C LYS A 436 -8.18 20.60 24.65
N GLY A 437 -7.10 21.17 24.13
CA GLY A 437 -7.15 22.37 23.29
C GLY A 437 -7.31 22.07 21.79
N GLY A 438 -6.94 20.87 21.35
CA GLY A 438 -6.99 20.44 19.95
C GLY A 438 -6.33 21.45 19.01
N VAL A 439 -7.04 21.83 17.96
CA VAL A 439 -6.60 22.84 16.95
C VAL A 439 -6.39 24.23 17.55
N GLN A 440 -7.07 24.55 18.66
CA GLN A 440 -6.94 25.81 19.40
C GLN A 440 -6.05 25.66 20.64
N GLY A 441 -5.31 24.56 20.74
CA GLY A 441 -4.48 24.28 21.89
C GLY A 441 -3.36 25.30 22.09
N SER A 442 -2.86 25.35 23.32
CA SER A 442 -1.72 26.20 23.66
C SER A 442 -0.56 25.89 22.71
N GLY A 443 0.04 26.94 22.16
CA GLY A 443 1.22 26.83 21.28
C GLY A 443 0.96 26.48 19.82
N ARG A 444 -0.27 26.15 19.40
CA ARG A 444 -0.61 25.92 17.97
C ARG A 444 -0.32 27.13 17.09
N TRP A 445 -0.37 28.34 17.66
CA TRP A 445 0.02 29.58 16.96
C TRP A 445 1.47 29.55 16.43
N ARG A 446 2.36 28.76 17.06
CA ARG A 446 3.75 28.58 16.62
C ARG A 446 3.89 27.63 15.45
N ASP A 447 2.92 26.74 15.22
CA ASP A 447 2.95 25.80 14.09
C ASP A 447 3.05 26.57 12.78
N ARG A 448 2.33 27.69 12.67
CA ARG A 448 2.37 28.56 11.50
C ARG A 448 3.76 29.19 11.28
N GLU A 449 4.44 29.60 12.35
CA GLU A 449 5.82 30.10 12.28
C GLU A 449 6.77 29.00 11.80
N VAL A 450 6.65 27.80 12.34
CA VAL A 450 7.46 26.63 11.94
C VAL A 450 7.23 26.29 10.47
N VAL A 451 5.98 26.28 10.02
CA VAL A 451 5.61 25.98 8.63
C VAL A 451 6.15 27.04 7.67
N GLU A 452 6.09 28.33 8.02
CA GLU A 452 6.72 29.39 7.22
C GLU A 452 8.24 29.26 7.18
N GLY A 453 8.87 28.83 8.28
CA GLY A 453 10.30 28.49 8.31
C GLY A 453 10.66 27.34 7.37
N ILE A 454 9.87 26.27 7.37
CA ILE A 454 10.02 25.13 6.44
C ILE A 454 9.86 25.59 4.99
N TRP A 455 8.84 26.39 4.68
CA TRP A 455 8.65 26.92 3.33
C TRP A 455 9.81 27.81 2.91
N THR A 456 10.34 28.65 3.81
CA THR A 456 11.52 29.48 3.54
C THR A 456 12.73 28.62 3.17
N ALA A 457 12.97 27.51 3.90
CA ALA A 457 14.03 26.55 3.60
C ALA A 457 13.90 25.93 2.22
N ILE A 458 12.69 25.51 1.86
CA ILE A 458 12.37 24.90 0.57
C ILE A 458 12.56 25.92 -0.53
N GLU A 459 12.03 27.13 -0.38
CA GLU A 459 12.14 28.22 -1.35
C GLU A 459 13.60 28.65 -1.57
N GLU A 460 14.39 28.74 -0.51
CA GLU A 460 15.83 29.03 -0.61
C GLU A 460 16.57 27.91 -1.34
N GLY A 461 16.31 26.65 -1.00
CA GLY A 461 16.90 25.50 -1.67
C GLY A 461 16.52 25.42 -3.15
N MET A 462 15.25 25.71 -3.47
CA MET A 462 14.76 25.83 -4.85
C MET A 462 15.49 26.94 -5.61
N ARG A 463 15.62 28.13 -5.01
CA ARG A 463 16.34 29.27 -5.60
C ARG A 463 17.80 28.94 -5.89
N LEU A 464 18.51 28.33 -4.94
CA LEU A 464 19.91 27.89 -5.12
C LEU A 464 20.07 26.86 -6.26
N ARG A 465 19.00 26.13 -6.57
CA ARG A 465 18.93 25.11 -7.63
C ARG A 465 18.37 25.65 -8.96
N GLY A 466 18.16 26.95 -9.07
CA GLY A 466 17.71 27.61 -10.29
C GLY A 466 16.21 27.48 -10.58
N TRP A 467 15.39 27.08 -9.59
CA TRP A 467 13.93 27.13 -9.73
C TRP A 467 13.45 28.58 -9.74
N GLY A 468 12.62 28.95 -10.73
CA GLY A 468 11.98 30.28 -10.83
C GLY A 468 12.81 31.40 -11.47
N SER A 469 14.05 31.13 -11.88
CA SER A 469 14.98 32.11 -12.52
C SER A 469 14.93 32.09 -14.05
N LYS A 470 13.75 31.89 -14.66
CA LYS A 470 13.56 32.04 -16.11
C LYS A 470 12.29 32.79 -16.43
#